data_AF-A0A2N7UCX9-F1
#
_entry.id   AF-A0A2N7UCX9-F1
#
_cell.length_a   1.000
_cell.length_b   1.000
_cell.length_c   1.000
_cell.angle_alpha   90.00
_cell.angle_beta   90.00
_cell.angle_gamma   90.00
#
_symmetry.space_group_name_H-M   'P 1'
#
loop_
_entity.id
_entity.type
_entity.pdbx_description
1 polymer ?
#
loop_
_entity_poly.entity_id
_entity_poly.type
_entity_poly.pdbx_seq_one_letter_code
_entity_poly.pdbx_strand_id
1 'polypeptide(L)'
;MTLDEIQQGVLNHWLVQHRKALFRLTPVQIQSESMGSARLARQEMDSLIAIGLDKATAWSEAMWLVLQAPPTPEEVDEGAG
;
A
#
# COMPACT_ATOMS: atom_id res chain seq x y z
N MET A 1 5.98 -0.94 13.27
CA MET A 1 5.48 -1.28 11.92
C MET A 1 5.07 -2.72 11.82
N THR A 2 3.83 -2.92 12.22
CA THR A 2 2.96 -4.04 11.88
C THR A 2 2.38 -3.82 10.48
N LEU A 3 1.68 -4.82 9.95
CA LEU A 3 1.00 -4.72 8.65
C LEU A 3 -0.13 -3.67 8.68
N ASP A 4 -0.89 -3.62 9.78
CA ASP A 4 -1.99 -2.66 9.95
C ASP A 4 -1.49 -1.20 9.99
N GLU A 5 -0.34 -0.94 10.61
CA GLU A 5 0.28 0.39 10.62
C GLU A 5 0.67 0.83 9.19
N ILE A 6 1.15 -0.10 8.37
CA ILE A 6 1.49 0.18 6.96
C ILE A 6 0.21 0.41 6.15
N GLN A 7 -0.82 -0.42 6.31
CA GLN A 7 -2.12 -0.25 5.65
C GLN A 7 -2.75 1.10 5.99
N GLN A 8 -2.71 1.50 7.27
CA GLN A 8 -3.20 2.82 7.68
C GLN A 8 -2.41 3.95 7.00
N GLY A 9 -1.09 3.78 6.82
CA GLY A 9 -0.25 4.70 6.05
C GLY A 9 -0.70 4.82 4.59
N VAL A 10 -0.97 3.70 3.92
CA VAL A 10 -1.51 3.66 2.55
C VAL A 10 -2.83 4.44 2.47
N LEU A 11 -3.79 4.13 3.36
CA LEU A 11 -5.10 4.76 3.37
C LEU A 11 -5.01 6.27 3.61
N ASN A 12 -4.14 6.70 4.52
CA ASN A 12 -3.93 8.12 4.80
C ASN A 12 -3.34 8.82 3.57
N HIS A 13 -2.34 8.22 2.91
CA HIS A 13 -1.77 8.77 1.69
C HIS A 13 -2.81 8.89 0.57
N TRP A 14 -3.59 7.83 0.32
CA TRP A 14 -4.65 7.85 -0.68
C TRP A 14 -5.72 8.89 -0.39
N LEU A 15 -6.11 9.05 0.88
CA LEU A 15 -7.09 10.05 1.27
C LEU A 15 -6.59 11.49 1.04
N VAL A 16 -5.31 11.74 1.27
CA VAL A 16 -4.71 13.08 1.13
C VAL A 16 -4.36 13.39 -0.33
N GLN A 17 -3.69 12.48 -1.03
CA GLN A 17 -3.11 12.73 -2.36
C GLN A 17 -3.98 12.23 -3.51
N HIS A 18 -4.79 11.18 -3.28
CA HIS A 18 -5.54 10.47 -4.34
C HIS A 18 -7.04 10.35 -4.05
N ARG A 19 -7.60 11.28 -3.28
CA ARG A 19 -9.00 11.26 -2.80
C ARG A 19 -10.02 10.95 -3.89
N LYS A 20 -9.86 11.53 -5.08
CA LYS A 20 -10.78 11.33 -6.22
C LYS A 20 -10.74 9.90 -6.76
N ALA A 21 -9.56 9.28 -6.82
CA ALA A 21 -9.41 7.90 -7.27
C ALA A 21 -9.94 6.94 -6.20
N LEU A 22 -9.61 7.19 -4.93
CA LEU A 22 -10.09 6.39 -3.79
C LEU A 22 -11.63 6.28 -3.76
N PHE A 23 -12.34 7.38 -4.00
CA PHE A 23 -13.82 7.37 -4.00
C PHE A 23 -14.48 6.70 -5.21
N ARG A 24 -13.70 6.24 -6.20
CA ARG A 24 -14.23 5.38 -7.27
C ARG A 24 -14.30 3.92 -6.84
N LEU A 25 -13.59 3.55 -5.79
CA LEU A 25 -13.57 2.19 -5.24
C LEU A 25 -14.63 2.04 -4.15
N THR A 26 -15.18 0.82 -4.04
CA THR A 26 -16.04 0.44 -2.92
C THR A 26 -15.22 0.22 -1.64
N PRO A 27 -15.83 0.27 -0.44
CA PRO A 27 -15.10 0.02 0.81
C PRO A 27 -14.37 -1.33 0.85
N VAL A 28 -14.94 -2.37 0.24
CA VAL A 28 -14.33 -3.71 0.16
C VAL A 28 -13.09 -3.69 -0.73
N GLN A 29 -13.17 -3.03 -1.90
CA GLN A 29 -12.02 -2.86 -2.79
C GLN A 29 -10.93 -2.02 -2.10
N ILE A 30 -11.29 -0.91 -1.46
CA ILE A 30 -10.33 -0.08 -0.70
C ILE A 30 -9.59 -0.92 0.35
N GLN A 31 -10.32 -1.75 1.11
CA GLN A 31 -9.73 -2.61 2.13
C GLN A 31 -8.79 -3.66 1.52
N SER A 32 -9.22 -4.32 0.44
CA SER A 32 -8.42 -5.33 -0.26
C SER A 32 -7.14 -4.75 -0.83
N GLU A 33 -7.26 -3.67 -1.60
CA GLU A 33 -6.14 -3.06 -2.33
C GLU A 33 -5.14 -2.41 -1.38
N SER A 34 -5.61 -1.69 -0.35
CA SER A 34 -4.70 -1.11 0.66
C SER A 34 -3.94 -2.19 1.43
N MET A 35 -4.58 -3.32 1.71
CA MET A 35 -3.92 -4.47 2.34
C MET A 35 -2.91 -5.13 1.39
N GLY A 36 -3.22 -5.22 0.10
CA GLY A 36 -2.30 -5.67 -0.95
C GLY A 36 -1.03 -4.82 -0.98
N SER A 37 -1.16 -3.50 -1.09
CA SER A 37 -0.04 -2.55 -1.06
C SER A 37 0.75 -2.65 0.25
N ALA A 38 0.07 -2.81 1.39
CA ALA A 38 0.74 -2.96 2.68
C ALA A 38 1.58 -4.24 2.76
N ARG A 39 1.09 -5.36 2.22
CA ARG A 39 1.84 -6.62 2.17
C ARG A 39 3.08 -6.51 1.29
N LEU A 40 2.96 -5.88 0.12
CA LEU A 40 4.08 -5.64 -0.79
C LEU A 40 5.16 -4.80 -0.12
N ALA A 41 4.79 -3.66 0.49
CA ALA A 41 5.75 -2.84 1.19
C ALA A 41 6.35 -3.55 2.40
N ARG A 42 5.59 -4.38 3.12
CA ARG A 42 6.13 -5.17 4.21
C ARG A 42 7.17 -6.19 3.72
N GLN A 43 6.89 -6.88 2.62
CA GLN A 43 7.81 -7.84 2.02
C GLN A 43 9.10 -7.16 1.53
N GLU A 44 8.98 -5.96 0.95
CA GLU A 44 10.13 -5.15 0.55
C GLU A 44 10.96 -4.74 1.78
N MET A 45 10.31 -4.24 2.83
CA MET A 45 11.00 -3.92 4.09
C MET A 45 11.74 -5.12 4.67
N ASP A 46 11.11 -6.29 4.71
CA ASP A 46 11.74 -7.51 5.25
C ASP A 46 12.95 -7.93 4.41
N SER A 47 12.90 -7.75 3.09
CA SER A 47 14.02 -8.00 2.17
C SER A 47 15.17 -7.01 2.39
N LEU A 48 14.87 -5.73 2.56
CA LEU A 48 15.85 -4.68 2.86
C LEU A 48 16.52 -4.88 4.22
N ILE A 49 15.75 -5.29 5.23
CA ILE A 49 16.27 -5.63 6.55
C ILE A 49 17.19 -6.86 6.47
N ALA A 50 16.83 -7.87 5.67
CA ALA A 50 17.64 -9.08 5.50
C ALA A 50 19.03 -8.78 4.88
N ILE A 51 19.17 -7.71 4.10
CA ILE A 51 20.47 -7.27 3.54
C ILE A 51 21.20 -6.25 4.42
N GLY A 52 20.66 -5.95 5.61
CA GLY A 52 21.35 -5.18 6.65
C GLY A 52 20.90 -3.73 6.83
N LEU A 53 19.80 -3.29 6.19
CA LEU A 53 19.21 -2.00 6.51
C LEU A 53 18.51 -2.05 7.86
N ASP A 54 18.60 -0.95 8.61
CA ASP A 54 17.74 -0.77 9.77
C ASP A 54 16.28 -0.56 9.35
N LYS A 55 15.38 -0.77 10.30
CA LYS A 55 13.93 -0.72 10.05
C LYS A 55 13.44 0.63 9.54
N ALA A 56 14.03 1.75 9.98
CA ALA A 56 13.59 3.08 9.57
C ALA A 56 14.04 3.40 8.14
N THR A 57 15.26 3.03 7.79
CA THR A 57 15.76 3.13 6.42
C THR A 57 14.99 2.21 5.48
N ALA A 58 14.76 0.95 5.87
CA ALA A 58 13.98 0.00 5.08
C ALA A 58 12.54 0.49 4.82
N TRP A 59 11.90 1.14 5.81
CA TRP A 59 10.60 1.77 5.60
C TRP A 59 10.68 2.91 4.58
N SER A 60 11.67 3.79 4.71
CA SER A 60 11.81 4.97 3.85
C SER A 60 11.95 4.57 2.37
N GLU A 61 12.64 3.47 2.09
CA GLU A 61 12.78 2.88 0.75
C GLU A 61 11.48 2.18 0.30
N ALA A 62 10.90 1.31 1.14
CA ALA A 62 9.67 0.59 0.79
C ALA A 62 8.44 1.52 0.65
N MET A 63 8.49 2.71 1.26
CA MET A 63 7.40 3.67 1.21
C MET A 63 7.05 4.10 -0.23
N TRP A 64 8.00 4.08 -1.17
CA TRP A 64 7.72 4.36 -2.58
C TRP A 64 6.66 3.44 -3.21
N LEU A 65 6.53 2.21 -2.71
CA LEU A 65 5.50 1.25 -3.17
C LEU A 65 4.10 1.63 -2.68
N VAL A 66 3.99 2.26 -1.50
CA VAL A 66 2.71 2.69 -0.92
C VAL A 66 2.32 4.12 -1.31
N LEU A 67 3.25 4.89 -1.90
CA LEU A 67 2.96 6.23 -2.43
C LEU A 67 2.23 6.21 -3.78
N GLN A 68 1.98 5.03 -4.35
CA GLN A 68 1.22 4.89 -5.58
C GLN A 68 -0.26 5.25 -5.36
N ALA A 69 -0.93 5.67 -6.44
CA ALA A 69 -2.37 5.85 -6.42
C ALA A 69 -3.08 4.51 -6.14
N PRO A 70 -4.29 4.53 -5.55
CA PRO A 70 -5.12 3.33 -5.54
C PRO A 70 -5.39 2.90 -6.99
N PRO A 71 -5.54 1.60 -7.25
CA PRO A 71 -5.88 1.10 -8.58
C PRO A 71 -7.22 1.65 -9.04
N THR A 72 -7.42 1.70 -10.36
CA THR A 72 -8.71 2.05 -10.94
C THR A 72 -9.71 0.91 -10.74
N PRO A 73 -11.02 1.17 -10.77
CA PRO A 73 -12.02 0.11 -10.67
C PRO A 73 -11.81 -1.01 -11.70
N GLU A 74 -11.41 -0.66 -12.92
CA GLU A 74 -11.14 -1.61 -14.00
C GLU A 74 -9.98 -2.55 -13.67
N GLU A 75 -8.89 -2.03 -13.08
CA GLU A 75 -7.73 -2.83 -12.66
C GLU A 75 -8.08 -3.82 -11.54
N VAL A 76 -9.04 -3.47 -10.68
CA VAL A 76 -9.51 -4.36 -9.59
C VAL A 76 -10.42 -5.47 -10.13
N ASP A 77 -11.25 -5.18 -11.12
CA ASP A 77 -12.16 -6.15 -11.73
C ASP A 77 -11.43 -7.16 -12.63
N GLU A 78 -10.34 -6.75 -13.30
CA GLU A 78 -9.48 -7.64 -14.10
C GLU A 78 -8.67 -8.65 -13.26
N GLY A 79 -8.40 -8.33 -11.98
CA GLY A 79 -7.70 -9.22 -11.05
C GLY A 79 -8.57 -10.34 -10.45
N ALA A 80 -9.89 -10.33 -10.71
CA ALA A 80 -10.86 -11.28 -10.15
C ALA A 80 -11.31 -12.38 -11.14
N GLY A 81 -10.73 -12.41 -12.35
CA GLY A 81 -11.02 -13.39 -13.42
C GLY A 81 -10.12 -14.61 -13.45
#